data_AF-A0A5C6SAJ3-F1
#
_entry.id   AF-A0A5C6SAJ3-F1
#
_cell.length_a   1.000
_cell.length_b   1.000
_cell.length_c   1.000
_cell.angle_alpha   90.00
_cell.angle_beta   90.00
_cell.angle_gamma   90.00
#
_symmetry.space_group_name_H-M   'P 1'
#
loop_
_entity.id
_entity.type
_entity.pdbx_description
1 polymer ?
#
loop_
_entity_poly.entity_id
_entity_poly.type
_entity_poly.pdbx_seq_one_letter_code
_entity_poly.pdbx_strand_id
1 'polypeptide(L)'
;MSFSEVFVYGLFDTFHFSSNLFDITVPPGVPDHLPAWQQISDECFGATTLLEEGQYPESRQTFNILCERLKIIFGISDCGMIIVIWPICIRLHQNGLLYKSFALLEYFLDLLRFLAHQRYPSGHPIPNLLKVLSQTPVEERLEILRVGYQRTIRSLERRVGFGNAVVLSMWSKYLKRFNSQELPASALTSRYESVLEEAQNSFTDTGTRAIEILHGYIYAAHYNANNQMLTWDLDSLMVDRAWSIGLDQPQWCLATQGYAMPAKLLYAMSEQTGHGNQGEAILWSAITRLGSGDRKCRTRALMLANMLGGTGNQVL
;
A
#
# COMPACT_ATOMS: atom_id res chain seq x y z
N MET A 1 3.90 -30.34 -9.09
CA MET A 1 3.45 -29.05 -8.55
C MET A 1 4.25 -28.76 -7.29
N SER A 2 4.82 -27.57 -7.16
CA SER A 2 5.49 -27.18 -5.91
C SER A 2 4.44 -26.97 -4.80
N PHE A 3 4.81 -27.19 -3.53
CA PHE A 3 3.90 -27.05 -2.39
C PHE A 3 3.18 -25.69 -2.43
N SER A 4 3.92 -24.61 -2.70
CA SER A 4 3.42 -23.25 -2.86
C SER A 4 2.48 -23.01 -4.06
N GLU A 5 2.41 -23.88 -5.07
CA GLU A 5 1.44 -23.74 -6.18
C GLU A 5 0.04 -24.09 -5.68
N VAL A 6 -0.08 -25.20 -4.95
CA VAL A 6 -1.36 -25.70 -4.43
C VAL A 6 -2.03 -24.67 -3.50
N PHE A 7 -1.25 -23.99 -2.66
CA PHE A 7 -1.81 -23.04 -1.69
C PHE A 7 -2.28 -21.73 -2.32
N VAL A 8 -1.56 -21.19 -3.30
CA VAL A 8 -1.91 -19.90 -3.92
C VAL A 8 -3.05 -20.05 -4.91
N TYR A 9 -3.02 -21.08 -5.77
CA TYR A 9 -4.15 -21.33 -6.68
C TYR A 9 -5.41 -21.70 -5.89
N GLY A 10 -5.31 -22.59 -4.91
CA GLY A 10 -6.45 -22.94 -4.04
C GLY A 10 -7.07 -21.74 -3.32
N LEU A 11 -6.27 -20.72 -2.99
CA LEU A 11 -6.75 -19.47 -2.38
C LEU A 11 -7.58 -18.61 -3.33
N PHE A 12 -7.24 -18.56 -4.62
CA PHE A 12 -8.03 -17.81 -5.59
C PHE A 12 -9.16 -18.69 -6.17
N ASP A 13 -8.95 -19.99 -6.33
CA ASP A 13 -9.92 -20.97 -6.88
C ASP A 13 -11.20 -21.08 -6.05
N THR A 14 -11.13 -20.76 -4.75
CA THR A 14 -12.31 -20.68 -3.88
C THR A 14 -13.18 -19.44 -4.09
N PHE A 15 -12.72 -18.44 -4.84
CA PHE A 15 -13.44 -17.19 -5.02
C PHE A 15 -13.85 -16.95 -6.48
N HIS A 16 -15.16 -16.87 -6.72
CA HIS A 16 -15.75 -16.43 -7.97
C HIS A 16 -15.77 -14.89 -8.01
N PHE A 17 -14.69 -14.30 -8.52
CA PHE A 17 -14.62 -12.86 -8.70
C PHE A 17 -15.13 -12.45 -10.08
N SER A 18 -15.80 -11.30 -10.13
CA SER A 18 -15.94 -10.53 -11.36
C SER A 18 -15.01 -9.32 -11.28
N SER A 19 -14.65 -8.72 -12.41
CA SER A 19 -13.76 -7.56 -12.44
C SER A 19 -14.11 -6.65 -13.60
N ASN A 20 -13.80 -5.37 -13.44
CA ASN A 20 -13.70 -4.42 -14.54
C ASN A 20 -12.24 -3.93 -14.65
N LEU A 21 -11.98 -2.88 -15.43
CA LEU A 21 -10.63 -2.34 -15.58
C LEU A 21 -10.07 -1.76 -14.27
N PHE A 22 -10.94 -1.23 -13.42
CA PHE A 22 -10.56 -0.49 -12.21
C PHE A 22 -10.59 -1.37 -10.95
N ASP A 23 -11.45 -2.39 -10.94
CA ASP A 23 -11.86 -3.07 -9.71
C ASP A 23 -12.01 -4.57 -9.82
N ILE A 24 -11.92 -5.20 -8.65
CA ILE A 24 -12.39 -6.56 -8.42
C ILE A 24 -13.74 -6.44 -7.71
N THR A 25 -14.80 -6.87 -8.38
CA THR A 25 -16.17 -6.73 -7.90
C THR A 25 -16.54 -7.95 -7.06
N VAL A 26 -16.90 -7.70 -5.81
CA VAL A 26 -17.47 -8.71 -4.92
C VAL A 26 -18.86 -9.14 -5.42
N PRO A 27 -19.26 -10.41 -5.24
CA PRO A 27 -20.59 -10.85 -5.62
C PRO A 27 -21.71 -10.02 -4.96
N PRO A 28 -22.86 -9.83 -5.63
CA PRO A 28 -23.99 -9.12 -5.04
C PRO A 28 -24.39 -9.69 -3.67
N GLY A 29 -24.60 -8.82 -2.69
CA GLY A 29 -24.97 -9.19 -1.32
C GLY A 29 -23.79 -9.51 -0.39
N VAL A 30 -22.54 -9.51 -0.91
CA VAL A 30 -21.33 -9.59 -0.09
C VAL A 30 -20.80 -8.17 0.17
N PRO A 31 -20.57 -7.76 1.42
CA PRO A 31 -19.99 -6.46 1.70
C PRO A 31 -18.55 -6.34 1.15
N ASP A 32 -18.21 -5.18 0.59
CA ASP A 32 -16.84 -4.88 0.20
C ASP A 32 -16.01 -4.48 1.44
N HIS A 33 -15.03 -5.32 1.76
CA HIS A 33 -14.12 -5.15 2.89
C HIS A 33 -12.73 -4.66 2.47
N LEU A 34 -12.49 -4.42 1.17
CA LEU A 34 -11.23 -3.84 0.70
C LEU A 34 -10.88 -2.51 1.40
N PRO A 35 -11.85 -1.60 1.68
CA PRO A 35 -11.56 -0.40 2.47
C PRO A 35 -11.06 -0.70 3.89
N ALA A 36 -11.59 -1.75 4.54
CA ALA A 36 -11.15 -2.16 5.86
C ALA A 36 -9.73 -2.75 5.83
N TRP A 37 -9.40 -3.53 4.80
CA TRP A 37 -8.05 -4.01 4.56
C TRP A 37 -7.06 -2.87 4.29
N GLN A 38 -7.47 -1.88 3.51
CA GLN A 38 -6.65 -0.68 3.28
C GLN A 38 -6.39 0.08 4.59
N GLN A 39 -7.39 0.21 5.46
CA GLN A 39 -7.20 0.78 6.80
C GLN A 39 -6.18 -0.01 7.63
N ILE A 40 -6.21 -1.35 7.60
CA ILE A 40 -5.20 -2.19 8.25
C ILE A 40 -3.79 -1.89 7.69
N SER A 41 -3.65 -1.77 6.37
CA SER A 41 -2.38 -1.39 5.74
C SER A 41 -1.89 -0.03 6.23
N ASP A 42 -2.79 0.95 6.35
CA ASP A 42 -2.47 2.30 6.84
C ASP A 42 -2.16 2.34 8.34
N GLU A 43 -2.77 1.45 9.13
CA GLU A 43 -2.41 1.22 10.52
C GLU A 43 -1.01 0.61 10.65
N CYS A 44 -0.67 -0.37 9.82
CA CYS A 44 0.68 -0.95 9.78
C CYS A 44 1.72 0.10 9.42
N PHE A 45 1.46 0.89 8.37
CA PHE A 45 2.35 1.99 7.98
C PHE A 45 2.55 2.94 9.16
N GLY A 46 1.46 3.43 9.74
CA GLY A 46 1.52 4.42 10.82
C GLY A 46 2.29 3.90 12.02
N ALA A 47 2.08 2.64 12.42
CA ALA A 47 2.80 2.03 13.53
C ALA A 47 4.31 1.96 13.25
N THR A 48 4.71 1.54 12.05
CA THR A 48 6.14 1.49 11.68
C THR A 48 6.78 2.87 11.57
N THR A 49 6.05 3.88 11.08
CA THR A 49 6.57 5.24 11.00
C THR A 49 6.70 5.87 12.39
N LEU A 50 5.70 5.72 13.26
CA LEU A 50 5.82 6.20 14.64
C LEU A 50 6.98 5.53 15.39
N LEU A 51 7.27 4.26 15.09
CA LEU A 51 8.43 3.56 15.62
C LEU A 51 9.74 4.15 15.08
N GLU A 52 9.79 4.45 13.77
CA GLU A 52 10.89 5.15 13.10
C GLU A 52 11.19 6.51 13.73
N GLU A 53 10.16 7.21 14.15
CA GLU A 53 10.25 8.53 14.80
C GLU A 53 10.43 8.50 16.31
N GLY A 54 10.63 7.31 16.91
CA GLY A 54 10.82 7.16 18.36
C GLY A 54 9.56 7.40 19.21
N GLN A 55 8.38 7.50 18.58
CA GLN A 55 7.06 7.62 19.23
C GLN A 55 6.56 6.22 19.64
N TYR A 56 7.29 5.56 20.53
CA TYR A 56 7.04 4.16 20.91
C TYR A 56 5.64 3.88 21.49
N PRO A 57 5.10 4.70 22.42
CA PRO A 57 3.75 4.49 22.96
C PRO A 57 2.67 4.56 21.88
N GLU A 58 2.73 5.56 21.01
CA GLU A 58 1.79 5.81 19.92
C GLU A 58 1.91 4.72 18.85
N SER A 59 3.14 4.28 18.54
CA SER A 59 3.40 3.13 17.66
C SER A 59 2.71 1.87 18.19
N ARG A 60 2.91 1.54 19.47
CA ARG A 60 2.28 0.38 20.11
C ARG A 60 0.75 0.47 20.11
N GLN A 61 0.20 1.63 20.44
CA GLN A 61 -1.25 1.86 20.39
C GLN A 61 -1.80 1.67 18.97
N THR A 62 -1.11 2.21 17.96
CA THR A 62 -1.47 2.09 16.54
C THR A 62 -1.43 0.64 16.07
N PHE A 63 -0.40 -0.11 16.49
CA PHE A 63 -0.30 -1.55 16.19
C PHE A 63 -1.41 -2.37 16.87
N ASN A 64 -1.78 -2.05 18.11
CA ASN A 64 -2.91 -2.71 18.78
C ASN A 64 -4.23 -2.48 18.02
N ILE A 65 -4.46 -1.26 17.51
CA ILE A 65 -5.65 -0.95 16.70
C ILE A 65 -5.67 -1.75 15.40
N LEU A 66 -4.52 -1.93 14.75
CA LEU A 66 -4.38 -2.84 13.62
C LEU A 66 -4.81 -4.27 14.01
N CYS A 67 -4.33 -4.78 15.14
CA CYS A 67 -4.65 -6.14 15.59
C CYS A 67 -6.15 -6.31 15.90
N GLU A 68 -6.78 -5.35 16.55
CA GLU A 68 -8.23 -5.41 16.82
C GLU A 68 -9.05 -5.36 15.53
N ARG A 69 -8.69 -4.51 14.56
CA ARG A 69 -9.35 -4.47 13.25
C ARG A 69 -9.20 -5.80 12.49
N LEU A 70 -8.01 -6.41 12.56
CA LEU A 70 -7.76 -7.70 11.94
C LEU A 70 -8.67 -8.78 12.52
N LYS A 71 -8.86 -8.84 13.84
CA LYS A 71 -9.77 -9.81 14.49
C LYS A 71 -11.20 -9.71 13.97
N ILE A 72 -11.64 -8.51 13.57
CA ILE A 72 -13.00 -8.27 13.08
C ILE A 72 -13.17 -8.76 11.63
N ILE A 73 -12.19 -8.49 10.76
CA ILE A 73 -12.37 -8.71 9.31
C ILE A 73 -11.68 -9.98 8.79
N PHE A 74 -10.82 -10.61 9.57
CA PHE A 74 -10.04 -11.75 9.10
C PHE A 74 -10.93 -12.94 8.74
N GLY A 75 -10.73 -13.47 7.53
CA GLY A 75 -11.48 -14.60 7.00
C GLY A 75 -12.95 -14.31 6.72
N ILE A 76 -13.29 -13.03 6.51
CA ILE A 76 -14.41 -12.68 5.65
C ILE A 76 -13.92 -12.84 4.20
N SER A 77 -14.75 -13.47 3.36
CA SER A 77 -14.40 -13.90 2.00
C SER A 77 -14.23 -12.73 1.02
N ASP A 78 -13.13 -11.98 1.13
CA ASP A 78 -12.76 -10.92 0.21
C ASP A 78 -11.31 -11.08 -0.31
N CYS A 79 -11.02 -10.51 -1.48
CA CYS A 79 -9.68 -10.50 -2.07
C CYS A 79 -8.69 -9.59 -1.33
N GLY A 80 -9.18 -8.67 -0.50
CA GLY A 80 -8.40 -7.64 0.19
C GLY A 80 -7.35 -8.25 1.11
N MET A 81 -7.67 -9.34 1.82
CA MET A 81 -6.71 -10.06 2.65
C MET A 81 -5.45 -10.42 1.86
N ILE A 82 -5.62 -11.07 0.72
CA ILE A 82 -4.49 -11.60 -0.06
C ILE A 82 -3.72 -10.47 -0.73
N ILE A 83 -4.39 -9.37 -1.09
CA ILE A 83 -3.75 -8.19 -1.68
C ILE A 83 -2.87 -7.46 -0.66
N VAL A 84 -3.34 -7.35 0.59
CA VAL A 84 -2.75 -6.46 1.61
C VAL A 84 -1.81 -7.17 2.58
N ILE A 85 -1.98 -8.47 2.81
CA ILE A 85 -1.17 -9.22 3.79
C ILE A 85 0.31 -9.25 3.43
N TRP A 86 0.67 -9.41 2.15
CA TRP A 86 2.07 -9.48 1.74
C TRP A 86 2.80 -8.16 1.97
N PRO A 87 2.31 -6.99 1.48
CA PRO A 87 2.92 -5.71 1.80
C PRO A 87 3.12 -5.45 3.30
N ILE A 88 2.18 -5.87 4.15
CA ILE A 88 2.30 -5.74 5.61
C ILE A 88 3.45 -6.59 6.14
N CYS A 89 3.47 -7.89 5.81
CA CYS A 89 4.53 -8.79 6.26
C CYS A 89 5.92 -8.31 5.80
N ILE A 90 6.04 -7.86 4.56
CA ILE A 90 7.29 -7.32 4.00
C ILE A 90 7.74 -6.07 4.77
N ARG A 91 6.81 -5.15 5.07
CA ARG A 91 7.10 -3.94 5.84
C ARG A 91 7.56 -4.25 7.26
N LEU A 92 6.87 -5.15 7.95
CA LEU A 92 7.25 -5.58 9.31
C LEU A 92 8.60 -6.31 9.31
N HIS A 93 8.90 -7.10 8.27
CA HIS A 93 10.22 -7.72 8.10
C HIS A 93 11.33 -6.68 7.94
N GLN A 94 11.13 -5.68 7.08
CA GLN A 94 12.09 -4.59 6.89
C GLN A 94 12.33 -3.78 8.17
N ASN A 95 11.26 -3.48 8.90
CA ASN A 95 11.38 -2.82 10.19
C ASN A 95 12.15 -3.71 11.18
N GLY A 96 11.92 -5.02 11.18
CA GLY A 96 12.66 -5.96 12.01
C GLY A 96 14.15 -6.04 11.66
N LEU A 97 14.53 -5.92 10.39
CA LEU A 97 15.93 -5.78 9.99
C LEU A 97 16.56 -4.48 10.54
N LEU A 98 15.84 -3.36 10.43
CA LEU A 98 16.32 -2.05 10.89
C LEU A 98 16.58 -2.03 12.41
N TYR A 99 15.65 -2.60 13.19
CA TYR A 99 15.72 -2.61 14.66
C TYR A 99 16.32 -3.87 15.26
N LYS A 100 16.77 -4.82 14.43
CA LYS A 100 17.25 -6.16 14.84
C LYS A 100 16.25 -6.89 15.76
N SER A 101 14.95 -6.72 15.50
CA SER A 101 13.87 -7.30 16.30
C SER A 101 12.66 -7.60 15.42
N PHE A 102 12.33 -8.89 15.29
CA PHE A 102 11.21 -9.35 14.45
C PHE A 102 9.89 -9.52 15.22
N ALA A 103 9.84 -9.06 16.47
CA ALA A 103 8.72 -9.29 17.38
C ALA A 103 7.36 -8.82 16.82
N LEU A 104 7.31 -7.67 16.11
CA LEU A 104 6.07 -7.19 15.49
C LEU A 104 5.59 -8.11 14.37
N LEU A 105 6.51 -8.61 13.54
CA LEU A 105 6.18 -9.56 12.47
C LEU A 105 5.73 -10.89 13.05
N GLU A 106 6.44 -11.40 14.05
CA GLU A 106 6.11 -12.68 14.70
C GLU A 106 4.74 -12.63 15.37
N TYR A 107 4.47 -11.57 16.15
CA TYR A 107 3.16 -11.35 16.75
C TYR A 107 2.05 -11.26 15.69
N PHE A 108 2.30 -10.54 14.60
CA PHE A 108 1.34 -10.41 13.50
C PHE A 108 1.05 -11.76 12.83
N LEU A 109 2.07 -12.56 12.54
CA LEU A 109 1.92 -13.89 11.94
C LEU A 109 1.23 -14.88 12.89
N ASP A 110 1.55 -14.84 14.18
CA ASP A 110 0.90 -15.69 15.18
C ASP A 110 -0.58 -15.34 15.34
N LEU A 111 -0.93 -14.05 15.33
CA LEU A 111 -2.32 -13.60 15.34
C LEU A 111 -3.07 -14.09 14.10
N LEU A 112 -2.51 -13.91 12.91
CA LEU A 112 -3.10 -14.41 11.66
C LEU A 112 -3.30 -15.93 11.72
N ARG A 113 -2.29 -16.66 12.21
CA ARG A 113 -2.36 -18.11 12.35
C ARG A 113 -3.47 -18.51 13.31
N PHE A 114 -3.58 -17.86 14.47
CA PHE A 114 -4.65 -18.11 15.42
C PHE A 114 -6.04 -17.89 14.80
N LEU A 115 -6.24 -16.75 14.14
CA LEU A 115 -7.52 -16.42 13.48
C LEU A 115 -7.83 -17.41 12.35
N ALA A 116 -6.83 -17.85 11.58
CA ALA A 116 -7.00 -18.83 10.51
C ALA A 116 -7.45 -20.20 11.02
N HIS A 117 -6.93 -20.66 12.15
CA HIS A 117 -7.36 -21.93 12.74
C HIS A 117 -8.79 -21.88 13.28
N GLN A 118 -9.26 -20.71 13.72
CA GLN A 118 -10.63 -20.54 14.18
C GLN A 118 -11.64 -20.44 13.02
N ARG A 119 -11.21 -19.85 11.90
CA ARG A 119 -12.14 -19.45 10.84
C ARG A 119 -12.24 -20.45 9.69
N TYR A 120 -11.14 -21.11 9.36
CA TYR A 120 -11.10 -22.00 8.20
C TYR A 120 -11.20 -23.48 8.62
N PRO A 121 -11.90 -24.32 7.82
CA PRO A 121 -11.97 -25.74 8.09
C PRO A 121 -10.60 -26.41 7.92
N SER A 122 -10.45 -27.58 8.53
CA SER A 122 -9.25 -28.41 8.36
C SER A 122 -9.00 -28.70 6.88
N GLY A 123 -7.74 -28.51 6.45
CA GLY A 123 -7.32 -28.69 5.05
C GLY A 123 -7.36 -27.41 4.21
N HIS A 124 -7.89 -26.29 4.72
CA HIS A 124 -7.84 -25.02 4.00
C HIS A 124 -6.37 -24.55 3.78
N PRO A 125 -6.04 -23.94 2.63
CA PRO A 125 -4.67 -23.55 2.33
C PRO A 125 -4.08 -22.44 3.23
N ILE A 126 -4.91 -21.48 3.67
CA ILE A 126 -4.46 -20.32 4.47
C ILE A 126 -3.76 -20.70 5.79
N PRO A 127 -4.33 -21.53 6.68
CA PRO A 127 -3.62 -21.96 7.89
C PRO A 127 -2.24 -22.56 7.64
N ASN A 128 -2.10 -23.37 6.58
CA ASN A 128 -0.82 -23.99 6.21
C ASN A 128 0.19 -22.97 5.70
N LEU A 129 -0.24 -22.02 4.86
CA LEU A 129 0.61 -20.92 4.41
C LEU A 129 1.14 -20.10 5.59
N LEU A 130 0.27 -19.70 6.51
CA LEU A 130 0.62 -18.93 7.69
C LEU A 130 1.54 -19.72 8.64
N LYS A 131 1.31 -21.03 8.77
CA LYS A 131 2.21 -21.92 9.51
C LYS A 131 3.62 -21.90 8.92
N VAL A 132 3.75 -22.08 7.61
CA VAL A 132 5.05 -22.01 6.92
C VAL A 132 5.72 -20.67 7.21
N LEU A 133 5.04 -19.54 6.94
CA LEU A 133 5.60 -18.20 7.18
C LEU A 133 6.06 -17.98 8.63
N SER A 134 5.31 -18.49 9.61
CA SER A 134 5.65 -18.37 11.04
C SER A 134 6.86 -19.22 11.46
N GLN A 135 7.08 -20.36 10.80
CA GLN A 135 8.12 -21.33 11.15
C GLN A 135 9.41 -21.15 10.35
N THR A 136 9.38 -20.38 9.26
CA THR A 136 10.57 -20.11 8.45
C THR A 136 11.58 -19.25 9.23
N PRO A 137 12.88 -19.61 9.20
CA PRO A 137 13.96 -18.78 9.71
C PRO A 137 13.91 -17.36 9.13
N VAL A 138 14.32 -16.38 9.93
CA VAL A 138 14.23 -14.95 9.56
C VAL A 138 14.97 -14.64 8.26
N GLU A 139 16.09 -15.31 8.05
CA GLU A 139 17.02 -15.17 6.92
C GLU A 139 16.36 -15.60 5.60
N GLU A 140 15.51 -16.63 5.65
CA GLU A 140 14.81 -17.19 4.49
C GLU A 140 13.43 -16.56 4.29
N ARG A 141 12.87 -15.95 5.34
CA ARG A 141 11.48 -15.47 5.36
C ARG A 141 11.19 -14.43 4.27
N LEU A 142 12.14 -13.53 3.99
CA LEU A 142 11.96 -12.51 2.97
C LEU A 142 11.79 -13.13 1.57
N GLU A 143 12.54 -14.17 1.27
CA GLU A 143 12.47 -14.88 0.00
C GLU A 143 11.14 -15.62 -0.15
N ILE A 144 10.64 -16.24 0.91
CA ILE A 144 9.30 -16.85 0.91
C ILE A 144 8.20 -15.80 0.71
N LEU A 145 8.31 -14.64 1.38
CA LEU A 145 7.38 -13.53 1.18
C LEU A 145 7.42 -13.01 -0.26
N ARG A 146 8.61 -12.91 -0.86
CA ARG A 146 8.80 -12.53 -2.26
C ARG A 146 8.08 -13.49 -3.20
N VAL A 147 8.39 -14.79 -3.10
CA VAL A 147 7.81 -15.83 -3.97
C VAL A 147 6.29 -15.91 -3.78
N GLY A 148 5.81 -15.85 -2.53
CA GLY A 148 4.38 -15.88 -2.21
C GLY A 148 3.62 -14.67 -2.79
N TYR A 149 4.18 -13.47 -2.65
CA TYR A 149 3.58 -12.26 -3.21
C TYR A 149 3.55 -12.28 -4.73
N GLN A 150 4.67 -12.65 -5.38
CA GLN A 150 4.75 -12.76 -6.83
C GLN A 150 3.73 -13.76 -7.39
N ARG A 151 3.60 -14.93 -6.77
CA ARG A 151 2.63 -15.95 -7.19
C ARG A 151 1.20 -15.48 -7.01
N THR A 152 0.94 -14.73 -5.95
CA THR A 152 -0.36 -14.10 -5.71
C THR A 152 -0.72 -13.15 -6.84
N ILE A 153 0.21 -12.27 -7.22
CA ILE A 153 0.01 -11.32 -8.32
C ILE A 153 -0.26 -12.05 -9.63
N ARG A 154 0.58 -13.01 -10.01
CA ARG A 154 0.41 -13.78 -11.25
C ARG A 154 -0.90 -14.56 -11.29
N SER A 155 -1.34 -15.08 -10.14
CA SER A 155 -2.61 -15.83 -10.06
C SER A 155 -3.81 -14.91 -10.23
N LEU A 156 -3.77 -13.71 -9.63
CA LEU A 156 -4.79 -12.70 -9.82
C LEU A 156 -4.80 -12.16 -11.25
N GLU A 157 -3.63 -11.83 -11.80
CA GLU A 157 -3.46 -11.34 -13.16
C GLU A 157 -4.05 -12.27 -14.21
N ARG A 158 -3.87 -13.59 -14.07
CA ARG A 158 -4.47 -14.57 -15.01
C ARG A 158 -6.00 -14.56 -15.02
N ARG A 159 -6.62 -14.01 -13.98
CA ARG A 159 -8.07 -13.99 -13.82
C ARG A 159 -8.70 -12.68 -14.22
N VAL A 160 -8.10 -11.56 -13.79
CA VAL A 160 -8.66 -10.22 -14.00
C VAL A 160 -7.93 -9.43 -15.10
N GLY A 161 -6.80 -9.96 -15.60
CA GLY A 161 -5.98 -9.34 -16.62
C GLY A 161 -4.91 -8.40 -16.06
N PHE A 162 -3.81 -8.25 -16.80
CA PHE A 162 -2.70 -7.34 -16.45
C PHE A 162 -3.13 -5.86 -16.44
N GLY A 163 -4.12 -5.48 -17.25
CA GLY A 163 -4.63 -4.10 -17.30
C GLY A 163 -5.49 -3.68 -16.11
N ASN A 164 -5.83 -4.60 -15.20
CA ASN A 164 -6.63 -4.25 -14.03
C ASN A 164 -5.82 -3.40 -13.02
N ALA A 165 -6.40 -2.30 -12.54
CA ALA A 165 -5.71 -1.33 -11.67
C ALA A 165 -5.19 -1.95 -10.35
N VAL A 166 -5.88 -2.95 -9.79
CA VAL A 166 -5.43 -3.67 -8.60
C VAL A 166 -4.17 -4.48 -8.90
N VAL A 167 -4.14 -5.19 -10.03
CA VAL A 167 -2.98 -5.97 -10.47
C VAL A 167 -1.78 -5.06 -10.71
N LEU A 168 -1.98 -3.93 -11.40
CA LEU A 168 -0.93 -2.93 -11.60
C LEU A 168 -0.39 -2.41 -10.26
N SER A 169 -1.27 -2.08 -9.30
CA SER A 169 -0.87 -1.62 -7.96
C SER A 169 -0.04 -2.65 -7.21
N MET A 170 -0.39 -3.94 -7.30
CA MET A 170 0.38 -5.00 -6.65
C MET A 170 1.76 -5.17 -7.33
N TRP A 171 1.83 -5.14 -8.66
CA TRP A 171 3.09 -5.16 -9.40
C TRP A 171 4.00 -3.99 -9.03
N SER A 172 3.48 -2.76 -9.01
CA SER A 172 4.23 -1.56 -8.60
C SER A 172 4.86 -1.71 -7.21
N LYS A 173 4.05 -2.17 -6.24
CA LYS A 173 4.50 -2.43 -4.87
C LYS A 173 5.52 -3.58 -4.80
N TYR A 174 5.36 -4.63 -5.59
CA TYR A 174 6.28 -5.76 -5.65
C TYR A 174 7.64 -5.34 -6.23
N LEU A 175 7.64 -4.72 -7.42
CA LEU A 175 8.87 -4.34 -8.13
C LEU A 175 9.69 -3.30 -7.36
N LYS A 176 9.03 -2.39 -6.63
CA LYS A 176 9.73 -1.46 -5.72
C LYS A 176 10.59 -2.19 -4.69
N ARG A 177 10.18 -3.40 -4.29
CA ARG A 177 10.84 -4.17 -3.22
C ARG A 177 11.78 -5.25 -3.72
N PHE A 178 11.45 -5.90 -4.85
CA PHE A 178 12.02 -7.20 -5.19
C PHE A 178 12.56 -7.33 -6.61
N ASN A 179 13.23 -6.27 -7.11
CA ASN A 179 13.91 -6.22 -8.41
C ASN A 179 12.96 -5.98 -9.62
N SER A 180 13.45 -5.23 -10.61
CA SER A 180 12.71 -4.74 -11.79
C SER A 180 12.69 -5.72 -12.97
N GLN A 181 13.31 -6.90 -12.85
CA GLN A 181 13.46 -7.84 -13.98
C GLN A 181 12.22 -8.68 -14.27
N GLU A 182 11.28 -8.79 -13.32
CA GLU A 182 10.08 -9.63 -13.46
C GLU A 182 9.03 -9.04 -14.41
N LEU A 183 9.03 -7.72 -14.54
CA LEU A 183 8.14 -6.97 -15.41
C LEU A 183 8.84 -5.67 -15.81
N PRO A 184 9.04 -5.40 -17.12
CA PRO A 184 9.66 -4.16 -17.57
C PRO A 184 8.89 -2.94 -17.06
N ALA A 185 9.60 -1.97 -16.51
CA ALA A 185 8.98 -0.76 -15.98
C ALA A 185 8.18 0.00 -17.05
N SER A 186 8.63 -0.02 -18.30
CA SER A 186 7.93 0.58 -19.45
C SER A 186 6.56 -0.08 -19.72
N ALA A 187 6.47 -1.41 -19.56
CA ALA A 187 5.20 -2.11 -19.70
C ALA A 187 4.21 -1.70 -18.60
N LEU A 188 4.70 -1.55 -17.37
CA LEU A 188 3.90 -1.11 -16.24
C LEU A 188 3.41 0.34 -16.42
N THR A 189 4.30 1.28 -16.76
CA THR A 189 3.94 2.69 -16.97
C THR A 189 2.99 2.87 -18.15
N SER A 190 3.24 2.19 -19.28
CA SER A 190 2.33 2.25 -20.44
C SER A 190 0.94 1.71 -20.12
N ARG A 191 0.82 0.68 -19.26
CA ARG A 191 -0.50 0.22 -18.83
C ARG A 191 -1.21 1.20 -17.91
N TYR A 192 -0.49 1.82 -16.97
CA TYR A 192 -1.09 2.87 -16.16
C TYR A 192 -1.57 4.06 -16.99
N GLU A 193 -0.83 4.45 -18.02
CA GLU A 193 -1.24 5.49 -18.96
C GLU A 193 -2.59 5.17 -19.61
N SER A 194 -2.74 3.97 -20.21
CA SER A 194 -4.01 3.56 -20.82
C SER A 194 -5.16 3.49 -19.81
N VAL A 195 -4.89 3.03 -18.58
CA VAL A 195 -5.93 2.94 -17.53
C VAL A 195 -6.32 4.33 -17.02
N LEU A 196 -5.38 5.28 -16.97
CA LEU A 196 -5.65 6.67 -16.60
C LEU A 196 -6.49 7.36 -17.68
N GLU A 197 -6.17 7.16 -18.96
CA GLU A 197 -6.96 7.70 -20.08
C GLU A 197 -8.41 7.19 -20.02
N GLU A 198 -8.60 5.88 -19.81
CA GLU A 198 -9.94 5.29 -19.67
C GLU A 198 -10.69 5.83 -18.44
N ALA A 199 -9.97 6.05 -17.33
CA ALA A 199 -10.55 6.64 -16.13
C ALA A 199 -10.99 8.08 -16.32
N GLN A 200 -10.23 8.88 -17.09
CA GLN A 200 -10.58 10.26 -17.43
C GLN A 200 -11.80 10.33 -18.35
N ASN A 201 -11.99 9.32 -19.22
CA ASN A 201 -13.18 9.21 -20.06
C ASN A 201 -14.41 8.74 -19.26
N SER A 202 -14.21 7.93 -18.21
CA SER A 202 -15.28 7.28 -17.43
C SER A 202 -15.71 8.06 -16.19
N PHE A 203 -14.84 8.90 -15.62
CA PHE A 203 -15.05 9.58 -14.35
C PHE A 203 -14.66 11.06 -14.43
N THR A 204 -15.09 11.84 -13.44
CA THR A 204 -14.58 13.22 -13.30
C THR A 204 -13.09 13.20 -12.97
N ASP A 205 -12.35 14.21 -13.41
CA ASP A 205 -10.89 14.32 -13.17
C ASP A 205 -10.51 14.36 -11.68
N THR A 206 -11.42 14.82 -10.84
CA THR A 206 -11.32 14.87 -9.37
C THR A 206 -12.01 13.68 -8.69
N GLY A 207 -12.58 12.75 -9.47
CA GLY A 207 -13.20 11.54 -8.97
C GLY A 207 -12.18 10.64 -8.29
N THR A 208 -12.61 9.95 -7.23
CA THR A 208 -11.74 9.09 -6.40
C THR A 208 -10.96 8.07 -7.24
N ARG A 209 -11.59 7.49 -8.27
CA ARG A 209 -10.96 6.47 -9.12
C ARG A 209 -9.88 7.02 -10.04
N ALA A 210 -10.07 8.22 -10.60
CA ALA A 210 -9.04 8.91 -11.38
C ALA A 210 -7.82 9.24 -10.50
N ILE A 211 -8.04 9.69 -9.26
CA ILE A 211 -6.98 9.97 -8.28
C ILE A 211 -6.24 8.69 -7.89
N GLU A 212 -6.94 7.58 -7.63
CA GLU A 212 -6.31 6.29 -7.31
C GLU A 212 -5.37 5.82 -8.42
N ILE A 213 -5.82 5.91 -9.67
CA ILE A 213 -5.06 5.46 -10.83
C ILE A 213 -3.87 6.37 -11.07
N LEU A 214 -4.05 7.70 -11.00
CA LEU A 214 -2.97 8.67 -11.11
C LEU A 214 -1.93 8.48 -10.00
N HIS A 215 -2.37 8.23 -8.76
CA HIS A 215 -1.46 7.89 -7.64
C HIS A 215 -0.66 6.62 -7.95
N GLY A 216 -1.32 5.57 -8.48
CA GLY A 216 -0.64 4.35 -8.92
C GLY A 216 0.38 4.61 -10.03
N TYR A 217 0.04 5.46 -11.00
CA TYR A 217 0.90 5.79 -12.12
C TYR A 217 2.15 6.56 -11.68
N ILE A 218 1.99 7.60 -10.85
CA ILE A 218 3.10 8.34 -10.23
C ILE A 218 4.04 7.38 -9.51
N TYR A 219 3.47 6.47 -8.70
CA TYR A 219 4.24 5.49 -7.95
C TYR A 219 5.09 4.62 -8.89
N ALA A 220 4.52 4.16 -10.01
CA ALA A 220 5.23 3.35 -10.99
C ALA A 220 6.31 4.15 -11.74
N ALA A 221 6.00 5.37 -12.16
CA ALA A 221 6.94 6.27 -12.83
C ALA A 221 8.18 6.54 -11.96
N HIS A 222 7.96 6.81 -10.68
CA HIS A 222 9.02 7.12 -9.73
C HIS A 222 9.78 5.87 -9.28
N TYR A 223 9.10 4.91 -8.65
CA TYR A 223 9.75 3.79 -7.97
C TYR A 223 10.12 2.62 -8.89
N ASN A 224 9.53 2.51 -10.08
CA ASN A 224 9.79 1.39 -10.98
C ASN A 224 10.52 1.82 -12.25
N ALA A 225 10.11 2.93 -12.89
CA ALA A 225 10.74 3.42 -14.11
C ALA A 225 11.89 4.39 -13.86
N ASN A 226 11.99 4.97 -12.65
CA ASN A 226 12.95 6.04 -12.32
C ASN A 226 12.91 7.18 -13.35
N ASN A 227 11.71 7.49 -13.88
CA ASN A 227 11.51 8.51 -14.89
C ASN A 227 11.13 9.83 -14.20
N GLN A 228 12.13 10.67 -13.94
CA GLN A 228 11.96 11.94 -13.22
C GLN A 228 11.01 12.91 -13.94
N MET A 229 11.11 13.01 -15.27
CA MET A 229 10.26 13.92 -16.06
C MET A 229 8.79 13.51 -15.98
N LEU A 230 8.50 12.22 -16.25
CA LEU A 230 7.14 11.70 -16.13
C LEU A 230 6.61 11.81 -14.70
N THR A 231 7.46 11.55 -13.70
CA THR A 231 7.08 11.70 -12.29
C THR A 231 6.68 13.15 -11.98
N TRP A 232 7.48 14.12 -12.42
CA TRP A 232 7.22 15.55 -12.23
C TRP A 232 5.90 16.00 -12.84
N ASP A 233 5.64 15.59 -14.09
CA ASP A 233 4.43 15.95 -14.82
C ASP A 233 3.18 15.39 -14.13
N LEU A 234 3.23 14.10 -13.75
CA LEU A 234 2.12 13.44 -13.07
C LEU A 234 1.91 13.97 -11.64
N ASP A 235 2.98 14.26 -10.90
CA ASP A 235 2.90 14.80 -9.54
C ASP A 235 2.28 16.20 -9.53
N SER A 236 2.69 17.05 -10.47
CA SER A 236 2.14 18.39 -10.63
C SER A 236 0.65 18.34 -10.96
N LEU A 237 0.26 17.47 -11.90
CA LEU A 237 -1.15 17.20 -12.21
C LEU A 237 -1.94 16.74 -10.98
N MET A 238 -1.36 15.88 -10.15
CA MET A 238 -2.01 15.39 -8.94
C MET A 238 -2.17 16.48 -7.88
N VAL A 239 -1.15 17.32 -7.66
CA VAL A 239 -1.23 18.45 -6.73
C VAL A 239 -2.36 19.39 -7.14
N ASP A 240 -2.46 19.74 -8.43
CA ASP A 240 -3.52 20.60 -8.95
C ASP A 240 -4.92 19.99 -8.71
N ARG A 241 -5.08 18.69 -9.02
CA ARG A 241 -6.33 17.96 -8.79
C ARG A 241 -6.69 17.89 -7.31
N ALA A 242 -5.73 17.56 -6.44
CA ALA A 242 -5.94 17.40 -5.01
C ALA A 242 -6.13 18.73 -4.27
N TRP A 243 -5.61 19.84 -4.81
CA TRP A 243 -5.83 21.18 -4.26
C TRP A 243 -7.32 21.52 -4.24
N SER A 244 -8.02 21.23 -5.33
CA SER A 244 -9.44 21.53 -5.55
C SER A 244 -10.42 20.82 -4.60
N ILE A 245 -9.98 19.77 -3.90
CA ILE A 245 -10.88 18.87 -3.15
C ILE A 245 -11.35 19.46 -1.81
N GLY A 246 -10.79 20.59 -1.35
CA GLY A 246 -11.22 21.28 -0.12
C GLY A 246 -11.05 20.42 1.14
N LEU A 247 -10.00 20.64 1.95
CA LEU A 247 -9.73 19.79 3.12
C LEU A 247 -9.55 20.67 4.36
N ASP A 248 -10.64 21.27 4.84
CA ASP A 248 -10.61 22.06 6.07
C ASP A 248 -10.38 21.18 7.31
N GLN A 249 -10.75 19.88 7.22
CA GLN A 249 -10.45 18.83 8.20
C GLN A 249 -10.16 17.50 7.48
N PRO A 250 -8.92 17.29 6.98
CA PRO A 250 -8.62 16.12 6.16
C PRO A 250 -8.72 14.83 6.97
N GLN A 251 -9.51 13.88 6.47
CA GLN A 251 -9.46 12.48 6.89
C GLN A 251 -8.52 11.70 5.99
N TRP A 252 -7.80 10.74 6.55
CA TRP A 252 -6.88 9.93 5.76
C TRP A 252 -7.65 9.02 4.82
N CYS A 253 -7.62 9.41 3.56
CA CYS A 253 -8.23 8.72 2.44
C CYS A 253 -7.31 8.83 1.21
N LEU A 254 -7.77 8.28 0.09
CA LEU A 254 -7.02 8.29 -1.15
C LEU A 254 -6.78 9.70 -1.70
N ALA A 255 -7.70 10.65 -1.48
CA ALA A 255 -7.47 12.05 -1.86
C ALA A 255 -6.32 12.67 -1.06
N THR A 256 -6.27 12.46 0.26
CA THR A 256 -5.15 12.95 1.09
C THR A 256 -3.84 12.21 0.80
N GLN A 257 -3.90 10.93 0.41
CA GLN A 257 -2.73 10.17 -0.07
C GLN A 257 -2.21 10.75 -1.39
N GLY A 258 -3.14 11.02 -2.31
CA GLY A 258 -2.92 11.69 -3.58
C GLY A 258 -2.26 13.05 -3.42
N TYR A 259 -2.41 13.73 -2.28
CA TYR A 259 -1.68 14.97 -2.02
C TYR A 259 -0.33 14.76 -1.31
N ALA A 260 -0.30 13.88 -0.31
CA ALA A 260 0.89 13.66 0.53
C ALA A 260 2.08 13.08 -0.24
N MET A 261 1.83 12.12 -1.15
CA MET A 261 2.90 11.48 -1.92
C MET A 261 3.53 12.43 -2.96
N PRO A 262 2.77 13.13 -3.82
CA PRO A 262 3.36 14.08 -4.77
C PRO A 262 4.11 15.21 -4.10
N ALA A 263 3.59 15.77 -3.01
CA ALA A 263 4.31 16.81 -2.27
C ALA A 263 5.70 16.33 -1.81
N LYS A 264 5.78 15.10 -1.30
CA LYS A 264 7.03 14.44 -0.95
C LYS A 264 7.97 14.27 -2.15
N LEU A 265 7.46 13.80 -3.28
CA LEU A 265 8.27 13.50 -4.46
C LEU A 265 8.77 14.78 -5.14
N LEU A 266 7.90 15.78 -5.30
CA LEU A 266 8.26 17.10 -5.84
C LEU A 266 9.34 17.77 -4.99
N TYR A 267 9.26 17.69 -3.67
CA TYR A 267 10.32 18.17 -2.78
C TYR A 267 11.66 17.47 -3.07
N ALA A 268 11.67 16.13 -3.02
CA ALA A 268 12.89 15.36 -3.24
C ALA A 268 13.51 15.58 -4.63
N MET A 269 12.69 15.77 -5.67
CA MET A 269 13.16 16.09 -7.02
C MET A 269 13.63 17.54 -7.14
N SER A 270 12.99 18.48 -6.45
CA SER A 270 13.36 19.90 -6.44
C SER A 270 14.74 20.11 -5.81
N GLU A 271 15.06 19.36 -4.74
CA GLU A 271 16.40 19.35 -4.14
C GLU A 271 17.48 18.88 -5.13
N GLN A 272 17.14 17.90 -5.98
CA GLN A 272 18.08 17.32 -6.96
C GLN A 272 18.25 18.19 -8.22
N THR A 273 17.25 18.99 -8.58
CA THR A 273 17.19 19.73 -9.86
C THR A 273 17.40 21.23 -9.72
N GLY A 274 17.60 21.75 -8.50
CA GLY A 274 17.82 23.18 -8.26
C GLY A 274 16.54 24.02 -8.19
N HIS A 275 15.36 23.40 -8.13
CA HIS A 275 14.04 24.06 -7.96
C HIS A 275 13.59 24.10 -6.49
N GLY A 276 14.53 24.04 -5.54
CA GLY A 276 14.28 23.78 -4.11
C GLY A 276 13.11 24.57 -3.48
N ASN A 277 13.01 25.87 -3.77
CA ASN A 277 11.99 26.75 -3.17
C ASN A 277 10.55 26.32 -3.51
N GLN A 278 10.30 25.77 -4.71
CA GLN A 278 8.96 25.36 -5.11
C GLN A 278 8.56 24.04 -4.44
N GLY A 279 9.47 23.06 -4.42
CA GLY A 279 9.24 21.78 -3.74
C GLY A 279 9.05 21.95 -2.23
N GLU A 280 9.82 22.82 -1.60
CA GLU A 280 9.69 23.15 -0.18
C GLU A 280 8.34 23.79 0.15
N ALA A 281 7.88 24.75 -0.66
CA ALA A 281 6.58 25.40 -0.47
C ALA A 281 5.41 24.40 -0.57
N ILE A 282 5.46 23.49 -1.54
CA ILE A 282 4.45 22.43 -1.70
C ILE A 282 4.47 21.48 -0.50
N LEU A 283 5.66 21.08 -0.05
CA LEU A 283 5.81 20.19 1.11
C LEU A 283 5.30 20.82 2.41
N TRP A 284 5.61 22.09 2.66
CA TRP A 284 5.07 22.85 3.80
C TRP A 284 3.55 22.92 3.76
N SER A 285 2.98 23.22 2.60
CA SER A 285 1.52 23.24 2.43
C SER A 285 0.89 21.88 2.76
N ALA A 286 1.54 20.78 2.35
CA ALA A 286 1.12 19.43 2.71
C ALA A 286 1.20 19.14 4.20
N ILE A 287 2.29 19.55 4.86
CA ILE A 287 2.46 19.39 6.31
C ILE A 287 1.36 20.15 7.07
N THR A 288 1.14 21.43 6.75
CA THR A 288 0.12 22.24 7.42
C THR A 288 -1.27 21.65 7.23
N ARG A 289 -1.62 21.28 5.99
CA ARG A 289 -2.95 20.72 5.68
C ARG A 289 -3.18 19.39 6.35
N LEU A 290 -2.21 18.47 6.33
CA LEU A 290 -2.33 17.17 6.99
C LEU A 290 -2.27 17.28 8.53
N GLY A 291 -1.58 18.30 9.06
CA GLY A 291 -1.46 18.55 10.50
C GLY A 291 -2.78 18.87 11.18
N SER A 292 -3.74 19.49 10.47
CA SER A 292 -5.10 19.76 10.99
C SER A 292 -6.05 18.57 10.86
N GLY A 293 -5.61 17.47 10.23
CA GLY A 293 -6.43 16.31 9.95
C GLY A 293 -6.57 15.32 11.09
N ASP A 294 -7.10 14.14 10.76
CA ASP A 294 -7.17 13.02 11.68
C ASP A 294 -5.79 12.50 12.12
N ARG A 295 -5.77 11.50 13.01
CA ARG A 295 -4.52 10.91 13.52
C ARG A 295 -3.58 10.45 12.40
N LYS A 296 -4.12 9.87 11.32
CA LYS A 296 -3.33 9.34 10.21
C LYS A 296 -2.73 10.45 9.37
N CYS A 297 -3.50 11.49 9.09
CA CYS A 297 -2.99 12.71 8.47
C CYS A 297 -1.85 13.31 9.30
N ARG A 298 -2.01 13.42 10.63
CA ARG A 298 -0.94 13.95 11.52
C ARG A 298 0.32 13.09 11.52
N THR A 299 0.21 11.76 11.53
CA THR A 299 1.39 10.88 11.39
C THR A 299 2.13 11.14 10.06
N ARG A 300 1.40 11.45 8.99
CA ARG A 300 1.98 11.75 7.68
C ARG A 300 2.62 13.14 7.66
N ALA A 301 1.96 14.13 8.27
CA ALA A 301 2.53 15.46 8.45
C ALA A 301 3.87 15.40 9.19
N LEU A 302 3.95 14.62 10.28
CA LEU A 302 5.20 14.39 11.01
C LEU A 302 6.30 13.80 10.11
N MET A 303 5.98 12.72 9.38
CA MET A 303 6.92 12.09 8.44
C MET A 303 7.43 13.08 7.37
N LEU A 304 6.54 13.94 6.84
CA LEU A 304 6.91 14.95 5.85
C LEU A 304 7.75 16.07 6.48
N ALA A 305 7.42 16.54 7.69
CA ALA A 305 8.17 17.58 8.39
C ALA A 305 9.61 17.15 8.70
N ASN A 306 9.84 15.87 8.97
CA ASN A 306 11.19 15.35 9.17
C ASN A 306 12.06 15.37 7.91
N MET A 307 11.44 15.39 6.72
CA MET A 307 12.19 15.55 5.47
C MET A 307 12.82 16.94 5.34
N LEU A 308 12.30 17.95 6.04
CA LEU A 308 12.79 19.33 6.03
C LEU A 308 13.92 19.60 7.03
N GLY A 309 14.49 18.58 7.67
CA GLY A 309 15.63 18.75 8.59
C GLY A 309 15.28 19.05 10.05
N GLY A 310 14.02 18.87 10.45
CA GLY A 310 13.63 18.67 11.86
C GLY A 310 13.39 19.93 12.69
N THR A 311 12.17 20.46 12.63
CA THR A 311 11.49 21.18 13.74
C THR A 311 10.05 20.69 13.91
N GLY A 312 9.82 19.37 13.78
CA GLY A 312 8.49 18.77 13.98
C GLY A 312 7.88 19.00 15.36
N ASN A 313 8.67 19.41 16.36
CA ASN A 313 8.20 19.73 17.72
C ASN A 313 7.82 21.21 17.93
N GLN A 314 7.91 22.08 16.92
CA GLN A 314 7.54 23.50 17.08
C GLN A 314 6.30 23.92 16.28
N VAL A 315 5.72 23.05 15.44
CA VAL A 315 4.63 23.44 14.51
C VAL A 315 3.43 22.48 14.52
N LEU A 316 3.43 21.39 15.31
CA LEU A 316 2.26 20.53 15.52
C LEU A 316 1.70 20.68 16.93
#